data_AF-F6EI62-F1
#
_entry.id   AF-F6EI62-F1
#
_cell.length_a   1.000
_cell.length_b   1.000
_cell.length_c   1.000
_cell.angle_alpha   90.00
_cell.angle_beta   90.00
_cell.angle_gamma   90.00
#
_symmetry.space_group_name_H-M   'P 1'
#
loop_
_entity.id
_entity.type
_entity.pdbx_description
1 polymer ?
#
loop_
_entity_poly.entity_id
_entity_poly.type
_entity_poly.pdbx_seq_one_letter_code
_entity_poly.pdbx_strand_id
1 'polypeptide(L)'
;MTSDPYEPLDIAGGNVGLSLHLESSLRRIAASAADENVKRLIAEVLARRMSVRELAVTDAFNTLMMPVMRTFAQNYKQPDSETLRQHAADMELRLAEGG
;
A
#
# COMPACT_ATOMS: atom_id res chain seq x y z
N MET A 1 12.89 -32.63 -7.89
CA MET A 1 11.88 -31.55 -7.81
C MET A 1 12.65 -30.25 -7.84
N THR A 2 12.68 -29.57 -8.99
CA THR A 2 13.31 -28.26 -9.11
C THR A 2 12.45 -27.26 -8.36
N SER A 3 12.98 -26.74 -7.26
CA SER A 3 12.41 -25.58 -6.57
C SER A 3 12.45 -24.42 -7.54
N ASP A 4 11.32 -24.08 -8.14
CA ASP A 4 11.18 -22.86 -8.91
C ASP A 4 11.53 -21.70 -7.96
N PRO A 5 12.49 -20.81 -8.28
CA PRO A 5 12.83 -19.72 -7.39
C PRO A 5 11.58 -18.85 -7.21
N TYR A 6 11.07 -18.81 -5.97
CA TYR A 6 10.00 -17.87 -5.63
C TYR A 6 10.55 -16.46 -5.86
N GLU A 7 10.07 -15.83 -6.91
CA GLU A 7 10.37 -14.44 -7.21
C GLU A 7 9.27 -13.58 -6.56
N PRO A 8 9.61 -12.76 -5.54
CA PRO A 8 8.63 -11.90 -4.88
C PRO A 8 8.02 -10.94 -5.89
N LEU A 9 6.71 -10.75 -5.86
CA LEU A 9 6.05 -9.73 -6.68
C LEU A 9 6.56 -8.35 -6.23
N ASP A 10 7.16 -7.58 -7.15
CA ASP A 10 7.65 -6.25 -6.83
C ASP A 10 6.50 -5.22 -6.75
N ILE A 11 5.80 -5.22 -5.62
CA ILE A 11 4.76 -4.23 -5.28
C ILE A 11 5.30 -3.06 -4.46
N ALA A 12 6.56 -3.12 -4.03
CA ALA A 12 7.18 -2.15 -3.14
C ALA A 12 8.40 -1.45 -3.76
N GLY A 13 8.59 -1.52 -5.08
CA GLY A 13 9.65 -0.79 -5.79
C GLY A 13 11.05 -1.26 -5.40
N GLY A 14 11.28 -2.57 -5.43
CA GLY A 14 12.55 -3.23 -5.13
C GLY A 14 12.73 -3.65 -3.67
N ASN A 15 11.83 -3.25 -2.76
CA ASN A 15 11.90 -3.69 -1.36
C ASN A 15 11.25 -5.07 -1.17
N VAL A 16 12.07 -6.12 -1.20
CA VAL A 16 11.62 -7.52 -1.08
C VAL A 16 10.84 -7.79 0.21
N GLY A 17 11.31 -7.30 1.35
CA GLY A 17 10.65 -7.54 2.65
C GLY A 17 9.26 -6.91 2.71
N LEU A 18 9.13 -5.68 2.20
CA LEU A 18 7.85 -5.00 2.12
C LEU A 18 6.92 -5.64 1.09
N SER A 19 7.45 -6.08 -0.06
CA SER A 19 6.72 -6.83 -1.07
C SER A 19 6.12 -8.13 -0.53
N LEU A 20 6.91 -8.92 0.21
CA LEU A 20 6.43 -10.15 0.87
C LEU A 20 5.30 -9.86 1.87
N HIS A 21 5.46 -8.81 2.68
CA HIS A 21 4.48 -8.43 3.67
C HIS A 21 3.17 -7.96 3.04
N LEU A 22 3.26 -7.14 1.98
CA LEU A 22 2.11 -6.66 1.23
C LEU A 22 1.41 -7.82 0.51
N GLU A 23 2.14 -8.77 -0.08
CA GLU A 23 1.55 -9.95 -0.72
C GLU A 23 0.76 -10.80 0.30
N SER A 24 1.34 -11.04 1.48
CA SER A 24 0.65 -11.75 2.57
C SER A 24 -0.61 -11.01 3.02
N SER A 25 -0.55 -9.68 3.09
CA SER A 25 -1.67 -8.84 3.48
C SER A 25 -2.81 -8.89 2.45
N LEU A 26 -2.48 -8.78 1.16
CA LEU A 26 -3.43 -8.91 0.06
C LEU A 26 -4.14 -10.27 0.08
N ARG A 27 -3.40 -11.36 0.32
CA ARG A 27 -3.98 -12.71 0.46
C ARG A 27 -4.97 -12.78 1.63
N ARG A 28 -4.66 -12.17 2.78
CA ARG A 28 -5.56 -12.12 3.94
C ARG A 28 -6.82 -11.31 3.65
N ILE A 29 -6.69 -10.17 2.97
CA ILE A 29 -7.83 -9.32 2.59
C ILE A 29 -8.74 -10.06 1.61
N ALA A 30 -8.18 -10.72 0.58
CA ALA A 30 -8.98 -11.50 -0.36
C ALA A 30 -9.76 -12.65 0.33
N ALA A 31 -9.18 -13.27 1.35
CA ALA A 31 -9.83 -14.35 2.10
C ALA A 31 -11.00 -13.86 2.97
N SER A 32 -10.99 -12.61 3.44
CA SER A 32 -12.01 -12.06 4.34
C SER A 32 -12.97 -11.06 3.69
N ALA A 33 -12.66 -10.59 2.48
CA ALA A 33 -13.51 -9.64 1.76
C ALA A 33 -14.88 -10.25 1.44
N ALA A 34 -15.95 -9.48 1.66
CA ALA A 34 -17.31 -9.85 1.24
C ALA A 34 -17.59 -9.47 -0.23
N ASP A 35 -16.85 -8.49 -0.75
CA ASP A 35 -17.01 -7.97 -2.11
C ASP A 35 -16.21 -8.82 -3.12
N GLU A 36 -16.91 -9.46 -4.06
CA GLU A 36 -16.30 -10.29 -5.11
C GLU A 36 -15.45 -9.49 -6.11
N ASN A 37 -15.80 -8.21 -6.35
CA ASN A 37 -15.00 -7.35 -7.20
C ASN A 37 -13.65 -7.02 -6.56
N VAL A 38 -13.63 -6.83 -5.24
CA VAL A 38 -12.39 -6.68 -4.46
C VAL A 38 -11.52 -7.93 -4.57
N LYS A 39 -12.10 -9.12 -4.37
CA LYS A 39 -11.36 -10.39 -4.49
C LYS A 39 -10.73 -10.54 -5.86
N ARG A 40 -11.49 -10.24 -6.92
CA ARG A 40 -11.02 -10.28 -8.31
C ARG A 40 -9.84 -9.34 -8.52
N LEU A 41 -9.94 -8.08 -8.09
CA LEU A 41 -8.87 -7.10 -8.28
C LEU A 41 -7.59 -7.46 -7.51
N ILE A 42 -7.72 -7.99 -6.29
CA ILE A 42 -6.56 -8.52 -5.55
C ILE A 42 -5.94 -9.71 -6.28
N ALA A 43 -6.76 -10.61 -6.85
CA ALA A 43 -6.25 -11.74 -7.62
C ALA A 43 -5.49 -11.30 -8.88
N GLU A 44 -5.93 -10.24 -9.56
CA GLU A 44 -5.20 -9.65 -10.69
C GLU A 44 -3.82 -9.12 -10.28
N VAL A 45 -3.72 -8.49 -9.10
CA VAL A 45 -2.43 -8.03 -8.54
C VAL A 45 -1.52 -9.21 -8.21
N LEU A 46 -2.04 -10.20 -7.50
CA LEU A 46 -1.27 -11.40 -7.12
C LEU A 46 -0.84 -12.23 -8.34
N ALA A 47 -1.60 -12.18 -9.43
CA ALA A 47 -1.27 -12.84 -10.70
C ALA A 47 -0.32 -12.02 -11.58
N ARG A 48 0.19 -10.88 -11.11
CA ARG A 48 1.03 -9.95 -11.88
C ARG A 48 0.38 -9.37 -13.13
N ARG A 49 -0.95 -9.42 -13.23
CA ARG A 49 -1.74 -8.88 -14.36
C ARG A 49 -2.15 -7.43 -14.14
N MET A 50 -2.03 -6.95 -12.90
CA MET A 50 -2.30 -5.58 -12.49
C MET A 50 -1.25 -5.17 -11.45
N SER A 51 -0.79 -3.92 -11.50
CA SER A 51 0.05 -3.35 -10.46
C SER A 51 -0.78 -2.81 -9.29
N VAL A 52 -0.19 -2.69 -8.10
CA VAL A 52 -0.85 -2.03 -6.95
C VAL A 52 -1.18 -0.57 -7.28
N ARG A 53 -0.39 0.10 -8.12
CA ARG A 53 -0.67 1.46 -8.58
C ARG A 53 -1.95 1.53 -9.42
N GLU A 54 -2.15 0.57 -10.32
CA GLU A 54 -3.38 0.46 -11.11
C GLU A 54 -4.58 0.07 -10.24
N LEU A 55 -4.39 -0.80 -9.24
CA LEU A 55 -5.42 -1.12 -8.25
C LEU A 55 -5.86 0.15 -7.50
N ALA A 56 -4.91 0.98 -7.08
CA ALA A 56 -5.16 2.16 -6.25
C ALA A 56 -6.03 3.23 -6.92
N VAL A 57 -6.10 3.24 -8.25
CA VAL A 57 -6.92 4.19 -9.02
C VAL A 57 -8.32 3.65 -9.35
N THR A 58 -8.66 2.44 -8.90
CA THR A 58 -9.99 1.85 -9.13
C THR A 58 -11.03 2.33 -8.10
N ASP A 59 -12.28 2.50 -8.54
CA ASP A 59 -13.39 2.85 -7.65
C ASP A 59 -13.64 1.81 -6.56
N ALA A 60 -13.35 0.55 -6.86
CA ALA A 60 -13.45 -0.56 -5.91
C ALA A 60 -12.43 -0.45 -4.79
N PHE A 61 -11.18 -0.05 -5.10
CA PHE A 61 -10.18 0.22 -4.09
C PHE A 61 -10.57 1.41 -3.21
N ASN A 62 -11.07 2.50 -3.81
CA ASN A 62 -11.59 3.65 -3.06
C ASN A 62 -12.70 3.25 -2.09
N THR A 63 -13.64 2.42 -2.54
CA THR A 63 -14.74 1.91 -1.71
C THR A 63 -14.24 1.03 -0.57
N LEU A 64 -13.24 0.18 -0.83
CA LEU A 64 -12.62 -0.66 0.20
C LEU A 64 -11.82 0.17 1.23
N MET A 65 -11.17 1.23 0.79
CA MET A 65 -10.35 2.08 1.66
C MET A 65 -11.16 3.11 2.45
N MET A 66 -12.36 3.47 2.00
CA MET A 66 -13.23 4.46 2.66
C MET A 66 -13.46 4.21 4.18
N PRO A 67 -13.76 2.99 4.65
CA PRO A 67 -13.88 2.71 6.09
C PRO A 67 -12.57 2.90 6.86
N VAL A 68 -11.44 2.53 6.26
CA VAL A 68 -10.10 2.67 6.86
C VAL A 68 -9.71 4.14 6.90
N MET A 69 -9.96 4.90 5.83
CA MET A 69 -9.70 6.34 5.77
C MET A 69 -10.58 7.12 6.76
N ARG A 70 -11.83 6.70 6.95
CA ARG A 70 -12.71 7.29 7.98
C ARG A 70 -12.19 7.03 9.39
N THR A 71 -11.80 5.79 9.67
CA THR A 71 -11.19 5.41 10.95
C THR A 71 -9.88 6.15 11.18
N PHE A 72 -9.04 6.26 10.15
CA PHE A 72 -7.80 7.03 10.19
C PHE A 72 -8.11 8.49 10.46
N ALA A 73 -8.99 9.15 9.71
CA ALA A 73 -9.35 10.55 9.92
C ALA A 73 -9.93 10.83 11.33
N GLN A 74 -10.67 9.88 11.90
CA GLN A 74 -11.19 9.99 13.28
C GLN A 74 -10.09 9.86 14.34
N ASN A 75 -9.07 9.05 14.08
CA ASN A 75 -7.97 8.77 15.01
C ASN A 75 -6.73 9.63 14.75
N TYR A 76 -6.64 10.27 13.60
CA TYR A 76 -5.56 11.15 13.19
C TYR A 76 -5.75 12.49 13.89
N LYS A 77 -5.11 12.66 15.04
CA LYS A 77 -4.84 13.99 15.57
C LYS A 77 -3.96 14.69 14.54
N GLN A 78 -4.44 15.80 13.98
CA GLN A 78 -3.57 16.65 13.18
C GLN A 78 -2.31 16.93 14.00
N PRO A 79 -1.10 16.68 13.46
CA PRO A 79 0.10 17.19 14.09
C PRO A 79 -0.09 18.69 14.30
N ASP A 80 0.27 19.17 15.48
CA ASP A 80 0.20 20.61 15.74
C ASP A 80 1.05 21.37 14.71
N SER A 81 0.72 22.64 14.52
CA SER A 81 1.37 23.50 13.53
C SER A 81 2.89 23.63 13.72
N GLU A 82 3.40 23.27 14.91
CA GLU A 82 4.82 23.29 15.24
C GLU A 82 5.53 22.04 14.70
N THR A 83 4.94 20.86 14.94
CA THR A 83 5.39 19.59 14.39
C THR A 83 5.40 19.62 12.86
N LEU A 84 4.36 20.17 12.23
CA LEU A 84 4.32 20.32 10.77
C LEU A 84 5.44 21.23 10.23
N ARG A 85 5.76 22.32 10.95
CA ARG A 85 6.85 23.23 10.58
C ARG A 85 8.22 22.58 10.73
N GLN A 86 8.43 21.80 11.78
CA GLN A 86 9.67 21.05 11.99
C GLN A 86 9.86 19.99 10.90
N HIS A 87 8.83 19.24 10.56
CA HIS A 87 8.89 18.24 9.48
C HIS A 87 9.17 18.87 8.10
N ALA A 88 8.64 20.07 7.84
CA ALA A 88 8.93 20.80 6.60
C ALA A 88 10.40 21.25 6.54
N ALA A 89 10.92 21.80 7.64
CA ALA A 89 12.33 22.20 7.73
C ALA A 89 13.29 21.01 7.58
N ASP A 90 12.97 19.86 8.19
CA ASP A 90 13.75 18.63 8.07
C ASP A 90 13.75 18.08 6.64
N MET A 91 12.63 18.22 5.92
CA MET A 91 12.54 17.79 4.53
C MET A 91 13.36 18.69 3.60
N GLU A 92 13.31 20.02 3.80
CA GLU A 92 14.12 20.98 3.06
C GLU A 92 15.62 20.73 3.29
N LEU A 93 16.03 20.44 4.52
CA LEU A 93 17.42 20.11 4.84
C LEU A 93 17.89 18.84 4.11
N ARG A 94 17.08 17.77 4.12
CA ARG A 94 17.42 16.52 3.41
C ARG A 94 17.48 16.67 1.90
N LEU A 95 16.66 17.54 1.33
CA LEU A 95 16.72 17.87 -0.10
C LEU A 95 17.95 18.70 -0.45
N ALA A 96 18.40 19.57 0.46
CA ALA A 96 19.63 20.35 0.31
C ALA A 96 20.91 19.50 0.48
N GLU A 97 20.87 18.46 1.33
CA GLU A 97 22.02 17.57 1.58
C GLU A 97 22.11 16.39 0.59
N GLY A 98 21.05 16.13 -0.19
CA GLY A 98 20.96 15.00 -1.14
C GLY A 98 21.16 15.35 -2.61
N GLY A 99 21.66 16.56 -2.93
CA GLY A 99 21.90 17.05 -4.30
C GLY A 99 23.37 17.10 -4.69
#